data_AF-A0A6H9L928-F1
#
_entry.id   AF-A0A6H9L928-F1
#
_cell.length_a   1.000
_cell.length_b   1.000
_cell.length_c   1.000
_cell.angle_alpha   90.00
_cell.angle_beta   90.00
_cell.angle_gamma   90.00
#
_symmetry.space_group_name_H-M   'P 1'
#
loop_
_entity.id
_entity.type
_entity.pdbx_description
1 polymer ?
#
loop_
_entity_poly.entity_id
_entity_poly.type
_entity_poly.pdbx_seq_one_letter_code
_entity_poly.pdbx_strand_id
1 'polypeptide(L)'
;MSDSLKPSKNIRIEIDVREEFFRLIASLPWNLDFDKWEKNKVNKLNIKSGIARHRLIFVRIGKYKFAIKEMSRRVAKKEIQNYQKLFTLGIPTLEPVGVVTKFEEPIIEESDFGINVFENEIGFAITVLAEKVLPDSYLYKREFTDKNRLKILDAAVKLFVQLHSKGIYWGDASLANLLIHFGKEVVPNLGKRTVLKAILADAETIEFPIQISDSLRKMDLEHFFEYIDWFAEDLRASGILKDIGEVEKEKSYILENYEMLIEIEEAEKDFEKITNLNVKKVIGDFKNVNYAEDLLKHIREHKWYLNQKSEEEISLKEAAQDWLENIFLPICDIFRNENLLEIFPHETAADLYVEIMQHKYFLSEKAEKDIGFINAMKSYCNNFGEQQTSPKLLKILTNAIQSILGKK
;
A
#
# COMPACT_ATOMS: atom_id res chain seq x y z
N MET A 1 -15.34 -65.49 -13.58
CA MET A 1 -16.54 -64.65 -13.40
C MET A 1 -16.59 -64.34 -11.91
N SER A 2 -16.39 -63.13 -11.41
CA SER A 2 -16.54 -61.80 -11.99
C SER A 2 -15.39 -60.91 -11.50
N ASP A 3 -14.59 -60.41 -12.45
CA ASP A 3 -13.91 -59.12 -12.28
C ASP A 3 -15.01 -58.08 -12.08
N SER A 4 -15.30 -57.73 -10.83
CA SER A 4 -16.08 -56.54 -10.53
C SER A 4 -15.23 -55.33 -10.88
N LEU A 5 -15.48 -54.82 -12.08
CA LEU A 5 -15.24 -53.46 -12.54
C LEU A 5 -14.95 -52.52 -11.36
N LYS A 6 -13.67 -52.18 -11.15
CA LYS A 6 -13.32 -50.96 -10.40
C LYS A 6 -13.98 -49.81 -11.16
N PRO A 7 -14.92 -49.06 -10.57
CA PRO A 7 -15.46 -47.90 -11.26
C PRO A 7 -14.30 -46.96 -11.54
N SER A 8 -14.18 -46.54 -12.80
CA SER A 8 -13.29 -45.46 -13.19
C SER A 8 -13.64 -44.24 -12.34
N LYS A 9 -12.70 -43.75 -11.51
CA LYS A 9 -12.87 -42.53 -10.72
C LYS A 9 -13.38 -41.42 -11.64
N ASN A 10 -14.66 -41.08 -11.55
CA ASN A 10 -15.25 -40.00 -12.33
C ASN A 10 -14.80 -38.67 -11.74
N ILE A 11 -13.62 -38.20 -12.15
CA ILE A 11 -13.09 -36.89 -11.76
C ILE A 11 -13.61 -35.85 -12.76
N ARG A 12 -14.35 -34.86 -12.27
CA ARG A 12 -14.74 -33.67 -13.06
C ARG A 12 -13.91 -32.48 -12.64
N ILE A 13 -13.38 -31.73 -13.60
CA ILE A 13 -12.64 -30.50 -13.35
C ILE A 13 -13.43 -29.31 -13.91
N GLU A 14 -13.63 -28.28 -13.10
CA GLU A 14 -14.14 -26.98 -13.51
C GLU A 14 -13.02 -25.95 -13.39
N ILE A 15 -12.83 -25.13 -14.43
CA ILE A 15 -11.78 -24.10 -14.48
C ILE A 15 -12.46 -22.76 -14.71
N ASP A 16 -12.37 -21.89 -13.70
CA ASP A 16 -12.87 -20.53 -13.71
C ASP A 16 -11.70 -19.57 -13.49
N VAL A 17 -11.00 -19.22 -14.57
CA VAL A 17 -9.81 -18.36 -14.55
C VAL A 17 -9.89 -17.30 -15.63
N ARG A 18 -9.14 -16.22 -15.44
CA ARG A 18 -8.97 -15.16 -16.43
C ARG A 18 -8.52 -15.76 -17.78
N GLU A 19 -9.13 -15.28 -18.86
CA GLU A 19 -9.06 -15.86 -20.20
C GLU A 19 -7.62 -16.03 -20.71
N GLU A 20 -6.77 -15.03 -20.44
CA GLU A 20 -5.35 -15.02 -20.83
C GLU A 20 -4.53 -16.15 -20.19
N PHE A 21 -4.99 -16.71 -19.06
CA PHE A 21 -4.31 -17.79 -18.36
C PHE A 21 -4.96 -19.16 -18.59
N PHE A 22 -6.17 -19.21 -19.17
CA PHE A 22 -6.96 -20.44 -19.29
C PHE A 22 -6.17 -21.60 -19.89
N ARG A 23 -5.51 -21.40 -21.04
CA ARG A 23 -4.73 -22.46 -21.70
C ARG A 23 -3.55 -22.98 -20.85
N LEU A 24 -2.91 -22.09 -20.08
CA LEU A 24 -1.78 -22.46 -19.21
C LEU A 24 -2.28 -23.29 -18.02
N ILE A 25 -3.34 -22.82 -17.37
CA ILE A 25 -3.92 -23.47 -16.20
C ILE A 25 -4.56 -24.81 -16.58
N ALA A 26 -5.29 -24.88 -17.71
CA ALA A 26 -5.91 -26.11 -18.19
C ALA A 26 -4.90 -27.20 -18.59
N SER A 27 -3.64 -26.83 -18.84
CA SER A 27 -2.58 -27.81 -19.16
C SER A 27 -2.04 -28.58 -17.94
N LEU A 28 -2.38 -28.16 -16.72
CA LEU A 28 -1.92 -28.81 -15.50
C LEU A 28 -2.72 -30.10 -15.21
N PRO A 29 -2.09 -31.13 -14.61
CA PRO A 29 -2.73 -32.42 -14.34
C PRO A 29 -3.59 -32.39 -13.08
N TRP A 30 -4.69 -31.62 -13.09
CA TRP A 30 -5.61 -31.41 -11.95
C TRP A 30 -6.26 -32.69 -11.40
N ASN A 31 -6.31 -33.75 -12.20
CA ASN A 31 -6.80 -35.06 -11.78
C ASN A 31 -5.82 -35.81 -10.86
N LEU A 32 -4.58 -35.34 -10.71
CA LEU A 32 -3.53 -35.96 -9.90
C LEU A 32 -3.21 -35.13 -8.66
N ASP A 33 -2.81 -35.80 -7.58
CA ASP A 33 -2.28 -35.14 -6.38
C ASP A 33 -0.97 -34.39 -6.71
N PHE A 34 -0.71 -33.29 -6.01
CA PHE A 34 0.46 -32.45 -6.28
C PHE A 34 1.78 -33.24 -6.27
N ASP A 35 1.99 -34.25 -5.42
CA ASP A 35 3.22 -35.06 -5.39
C ASP A 35 3.52 -35.77 -6.72
N LYS A 36 2.48 -36.03 -7.53
CA LYS A 36 2.61 -36.69 -8.84
C LYS A 36 2.87 -35.71 -9.97
N TRP A 37 2.78 -34.40 -9.75
CA TRP A 37 2.89 -33.39 -10.81
C TRP A 37 4.29 -33.30 -11.44
N GLU A 38 5.36 -33.47 -10.67
CA GLU A 38 6.74 -33.42 -11.20
C GLU A 38 6.99 -34.55 -12.21
N LYS A 39 6.47 -35.74 -11.93
CA LYS A 39 6.52 -36.89 -12.84
C LYS A 39 5.75 -36.64 -14.15
N ASN A 40 4.87 -35.65 -14.16
CA ASN A 40 4.08 -35.23 -15.31
C ASN A 40 4.62 -33.94 -15.95
N LYS A 41 5.93 -33.69 -15.83
CA LYS A 41 6.66 -32.57 -16.46
C LYS A 41 6.21 -31.17 -15.99
N VAL A 42 5.49 -31.07 -14.88
CA VAL A 42 5.20 -29.77 -14.26
C VAL A 42 6.46 -29.26 -13.58
N ASN A 43 6.91 -28.06 -13.96
CA ASN A 43 8.06 -27.41 -13.34
C ASN A 43 7.64 -26.77 -12.00
N LYS A 44 7.79 -27.51 -10.90
CA LYS A 44 7.60 -26.98 -9.56
C LYS A 44 8.79 -26.13 -9.13
N LEU A 45 8.51 -25.00 -8.50
CA LEU A 45 9.53 -24.12 -7.94
C LEU A 45 9.71 -24.45 -6.45
N ASN A 46 10.95 -24.76 -6.05
CA ASN A 46 11.29 -24.93 -4.65
C ASN A 46 11.54 -23.56 -4.01
N ILE A 47 10.48 -22.95 -3.50
CA ILE A 47 10.52 -21.67 -2.79
C ILE A 47 10.23 -21.97 -1.33
N LYS A 48 11.09 -21.50 -0.42
CA LYS A 48 10.81 -21.56 1.02
C LYS A 48 9.62 -20.64 1.33
N SER A 49 8.41 -21.18 1.32
CA SER A 49 7.24 -20.52 1.89
C SER A 49 7.28 -20.65 3.42
N GLY A 50 6.64 -19.70 4.13
CA GLY A 50 6.40 -19.83 5.56
C GLY A 50 5.49 -21.02 5.90
N ILE A 51 5.09 -21.13 7.17
CA ILE A 51 4.12 -22.14 7.63
C ILE A 51 2.77 -21.81 6.99
N ALA A 52 2.41 -22.48 5.90
CA ALA A 52 1.11 -22.32 5.26
C ALA A 52 0.11 -23.32 5.86
N ARG A 53 -1.06 -22.83 6.29
CA ARG A 53 -2.19 -23.68 6.75
C ARG A 53 -2.71 -24.61 5.65
N HIS A 54 -2.61 -24.16 4.40
CA HIS A 54 -3.02 -24.88 3.21
C HIS A 54 -1.82 -25.39 2.42
N ARG A 55 -2.02 -26.49 1.69
CA ARG A 55 -1.00 -27.01 0.79
C ARG A 55 -0.80 -26.03 -0.37
N LEU A 56 0.31 -25.29 -0.29
CA LEU A 56 0.71 -24.29 -1.27
C LEU A 56 1.82 -24.85 -2.16
N ILE A 57 1.66 -24.75 -3.48
CA ILE A 57 2.71 -25.06 -4.45
C ILE A 57 2.97 -23.89 -5.38
N PHE A 58 4.19 -23.83 -5.88
CA PHE A 58 4.59 -22.85 -6.89
C PHE A 58 4.96 -23.57 -8.17
N VAL A 59 4.44 -23.10 -9.30
CA VAL A 59 4.68 -23.72 -10.62
C VAL A 59 5.12 -22.68 -11.63
N ARG A 60 6.00 -23.06 -12.56
CA ARG A 60 6.36 -22.26 -13.73
C ARG A 60 5.79 -22.87 -14.99
N ILE A 61 5.06 -22.08 -15.77
CA ILE A 61 4.48 -22.48 -17.05
C ILE A 61 4.82 -21.42 -18.09
N GLY A 62 5.67 -21.78 -19.05
CA GLY A 62 6.25 -20.80 -19.99
C GLY A 62 6.99 -19.68 -19.25
N LYS A 63 6.58 -18.43 -19.49
CA LYS A 63 7.14 -17.24 -18.83
C LYS A 63 6.49 -16.89 -17.49
N TYR A 64 5.36 -17.51 -17.16
CA TYR A 64 4.58 -17.19 -15.95
C TYR A 64 4.95 -18.11 -14.80
N LYS A 65 4.82 -17.58 -13.58
CA LYS A 65 4.95 -18.33 -12.34
C LYS A 65 3.67 -18.13 -11.54
N PHE A 66 3.13 -19.21 -11.00
CA PHE A 66 1.86 -19.21 -10.27
C PHE A 66 2.05 -19.78 -8.87
N ALA A 67 1.25 -19.28 -7.94
CA ALA A 67 1.04 -19.86 -6.62
C ALA A 67 -0.35 -20.52 -6.62
N ILE A 68 -0.43 -21.77 -6.14
CA ILE A 68 -1.66 -22.56 -6.10
C ILE A 68 -1.87 -23.04 -4.67
N LYS A 69 -2.93 -22.58 -4.02
CA LYS A 69 -3.36 -23.01 -2.68
C LYS A 69 -4.49 -24.03 -2.81
N GLU A 70 -4.31 -25.22 -2.26
CA GLU A 70 -5.34 -26.27 -2.16
C GLU A 70 -6.17 -26.11 -0.88
N MET A 71 -7.50 -26.00 -1.03
CA MET A 71 -8.45 -25.68 0.05
C MET A 71 -9.88 -26.10 -0.34
N SER A 72 -10.90 -25.74 0.44
CA SER A 72 -12.29 -25.96 0.02
C SER A 72 -12.67 -25.03 -1.14
N ARG A 73 -13.57 -25.49 -2.03
CA ARG A 73 -14.07 -24.68 -3.16
C ARG A 73 -14.64 -23.34 -2.72
N ARG A 74 -15.42 -23.32 -1.64
CA ARG A 74 -16.03 -22.10 -1.10
C ARG A 74 -14.97 -21.08 -0.69
N VAL A 75 -13.93 -21.52 0.03
CA VAL A 75 -12.84 -20.65 0.48
C VAL A 75 -12.02 -20.16 -0.73
N ALA A 76 -11.70 -21.04 -1.68
CA ALA A 76 -10.95 -20.65 -2.88
C ALA A 76 -11.67 -19.57 -3.70
N LYS A 77 -12.99 -19.72 -3.88
CA LYS A 77 -13.83 -18.72 -4.55
C LYS A 77 -13.84 -17.40 -3.79
N LYS A 78 -14.03 -17.42 -2.47
CA LYS A 78 -14.03 -16.22 -1.65
C LYS A 78 -12.68 -15.49 -1.72
N GLU A 79 -11.57 -16.21 -1.54
CA GLU A 79 -10.23 -15.63 -1.55
C GLU A 79 -9.91 -14.94 -2.89
N ILE A 80 -10.20 -15.60 -4.02
CA ILE A 80 -9.98 -15.02 -5.35
C ILE A 80 -10.88 -13.82 -5.63
N GLN A 81 -12.14 -13.87 -5.21
CA GLN A 81 -13.05 -12.72 -5.33
C GLN A 81 -12.55 -11.54 -4.49
N ASN A 82 -12.02 -11.79 -3.29
CA ASN A 82 -11.45 -10.75 -2.44
C ASN A 82 -10.20 -10.13 -3.09
N TYR A 83 -9.29 -10.94 -3.64
CA TYR A 83 -8.15 -10.42 -4.43
C TYR A 83 -8.61 -9.56 -5.61
N GLN A 84 -9.62 -9.98 -6.37
CA GLN A 84 -10.15 -9.21 -7.50
C GLN A 84 -10.70 -7.84 -7.07
N LYS A 85 -11.46 -7.79 -5.97
CA LYS A 85 -11.99 -6.55 -5.40
C LYS A 85 -10.86 -5.63 -4.92
N LEU A 86 -9.91 -6.17 -4.16
CA LEU A 86 -8.73 -5.44 -3.67
C LEU A 86 -7.92 -4.86 -4.83
N PHE A 87 -7.66 -5.66 -5.87
CA PHE A 87 -6.93 -5.25 -7.06
C PHE A 87 -7.66 -4.13 -7.82
N THR A 88 -8.99 -4.22 -7.96
CA THR A 88 -9.82 -3.18 -8.60
C THR A 88 -9.78 -1.87 -7.82
N LEU A 89 -9.74 -1.95 -6.49
CA LEU A 89 -9.58 -0.79 -5.63
C LEU A 89 -8.14 -0.26 -5.61
N GLY A 90 -7.18 -0.91 -6.26
CA GLY A 90 -5.77 -0.52 -6.24
C GLY A 90 -5.08 -0.76 -4.91
N ILE A 91 -5.59 -1.68 -4.08
CA ILE A 91 -4.91 -2.14 -2.87
C ILE A 91 -3.76 -3.09 -3.26
N PRO A 92 -2.54 -2.90 -2.73
CA PRO A 92 -1.43 -3.82 -2.94
C PRO A 92 -1.77 -5.24 -2.46
N THR A 93 -1.98 -6.15 -3.40
CA THR A 93 -2.31 -7.55 -3.11
C THR A 93 -1.77 -8.49 -4.21
N LEU A 94 -1.92 -9.80 -4.03
CA LEU A 94 -1.56 -10.78 -5.05
C LEU A 94 -2.45 -10.66 -6.28
N GLU A 95 -1.88 -10.81 -7.47
CA GLU A 95 -2.65 -10.75 -8.71
C GLU A 95 -3.51 -12.03 -8.87
N PRO A 96 -4.84 -11.92 -8.90
CA PRO A 96 -5.72 -13.07 -9.03
C PRO A 96 -5.67 -13.66 -10.44
N VAL A 97 -5.59 -14.98 -10.52
CA VAL A 97 -5.73 -15.74 -11.77
C VAL A 97 -7.11 -16.38 -11.87
N GLY A 98 -7.55 -17.05 -10.80
CA GLY A 98 -8.86 -17.68 -10.75
C GLY A 98 -8.92 -18.92 -9.84
N VAL A 99 -9.96 -19.72 -10.01
CA VAL A 99 -10.24 -20.93 -9.24
C VAL A 99 -10.31 -22.15 -10.16
N VAL A 100 -9.72 -23.25 -9.72
CA VAL A 100 -10.02 -24.59 -10.28
C VAL A 100 -10.75 -25.40 -9.22
N THR A 101 -11.78 -26.14 -9.63
CA THR A 101 -12.50 -27.06 -8.76
C THR A 101 -12.34 -28.48 -9.29
N LYS A 102 -11.94 -29.40 -8.41
CA LYS A 102 -11.91 -30.84 -8.67
C LYS A 102 -13.04 -31.50 -7.90
N PHE A 103 -13.94 -32.15 -8.62
CA PHE A 103 -14.98 -32.99 -8.05
C PHE A 103 -14.54 -34.44 -8.14
N GLU A 104 -14.58 -35.12 -7.01
CA GLU A 104 -14.34 -36.55 -6.89
C GLU A 104 -15.64 -37.28 -6.55
N GLU A 105 -15.56 -38.60 -6.44
CA GLU A 105 -16.70 -39.41 -6.02
C GLU A 105 -17.19 -38.96 -4.63
N PRO A 106 -18.52 -38.83 -4.44
CA PRO A 106 -19.10 -38.44 -3.17
C PRO A 106 -18.63 -39.33 -2.03
N ILE A 107 -18.40 -38.74 -0.88
CA ILE A 107 -18.08 -39.49 0.34
C ILE A 107 -19.41 -39.96 0.94
N ILE A 108 -19.53 -41.27 1.11
CA ILE A 108 -20.70 -41.90 1.70
C ILE A 108 -20.33 -42.29 3.14
N GLU A 109 -21.01 -41.69 4.11
CA GLU A 109 -20.87 -42.04 5.53
C GLU A 109 -22.15 -42.74 6.01
N GLU A 110 -22.02 -43.99 6.43
CA GLU A 110 -23.09 -44.73 7.08
C GLU A 110 -23.03 -44.50 8.60
N SER A 111 -24.16 -44.13 9.18
CA SER A 111 -24.33 -43.95 10.63
C SER A 111 -25.58 -44.69 11.12
N ASP A 112 -25.73 -44.84 12.43
CA ASP A 112 -26.94 -45.42 13.06
C ASP A 112 -28.24 -44.67 12.69
N PHE A 113 -28.12 -43.44 12.18
CA PHE A 113 -29.23 -42.57 11.77
C PHE A 113 -29.47 -42.55 10.25
N GLY A 114 -28.71 -43.31 9.46
CA GLY A 114 -28.86 -43.42 8.01
C GLY A 114 -27.57 -43.13 7.22
N ILE A 115 -27.73 -43.01 5.90
CA ILE A 115 -26.65 -42.76 4.94
C ILE A 115 -26.57 -41.26 4.67
N ASN A 116 -25.44 -40.64 5.00
CA ASN A 116 -25.12 -39.27 4.61
C ASN A 116 -24.20 -39.30 3.37
N VAL A 117 -24.52 -38.48 2.37
CA VAL A 117 -23.72 -38.34 1.15
C VAL A 117 -23.18 -36.92 1.08
N PHE A 118 -21.86 -36.79 1.10
CA PHE A 118 -21.16 -35.52 1.04
C PHE A 118 -20.51 -35.33 -0.34
N GLU A 119 -20.67 -34.14 -0.91
CA GLU A 119 -19.92 -33.76 -2.12
C GLU A 119 -18.42 -33.70 -1.79
N ASN A 120 -17.62 -34.42 -2.56
CA ASN A 120 -16.16 -34.42 -2.41
C ASN A 120 -15.56 -33.42 -3.42
N GLU A 121 -15.52 -32.15 -3.03
CA GLU A 121 -14.99 -31.06 -3.84
C GLU A 121 -13.73 -30.43 -3.24
N ILE A 122 -12.71 -30.25 -4.08
CA ILE A 122 -11.46 -29.59 -3.74
C ILE A 122 -11.34 -28.32 -4.58
N GLY A 123 -11.06 -27.20 -3.92
CA GLY A 123 -10.82 -25.91 -4.54
C GLY A 123 -9.34 -25.57 -4.62
N PHE A 124 -8.94 -24.94 -5.70
CA PHE A 124 -7.60 -24.43 -5.91
C PHE A 124 -7.66 -22.93 -6.20
N ALA A 125 -7.20 -22.10 -5.28
CA ALA A 125 -7.03 -20.66 -5.49
C ALA A 125 -5.69 -20.40 -6.19
N ILE A 126 -5.72 -19.69 -7.32
CA ILE A 126 -4.55 -19.45 -8.15
C ILE A 126 -4.27 -17.96 -8.24
N THR A 127 -3.03 -17.57 -7.94
CA THR A 127 -2.50 -16.22 -8.13
C THR A 127 -1.22 -16.24 -8.95
N VAL A 128 -0.86 -15.10 -9.53
CA VAL A 128 0.49 -14.91 -10.07
C VAL A 128 1.46 -14.88 -8.89
N LEU A 129 2.57 -15.61 -9.00
CA LEU A 129 3.60 -15.59 -7.97
C LEU A 129 4.25 -14.20 -7.93
N ALA A 130 4.09 -13.52 -6.81
CA ALA A 130 4.77 -12.25 -6.56
C ALA A 130 6.30 -12.45 -6.57
N GLU A 131 7.00 -11.61 -7.32
CA GLU A 131 8.46 -11.62 -7.40
C GLU A 131 9.08 -10.52 -6.53
N LYS A 132 10.34 -10.74 -6.12
CA LYS A 132 11.11 -9.78 -5.29
C LYS A 132 10.40 -9.41 -3.99
N VAL A 133 9.69 -10.38 -3.44
CA VAL A 133 9.04 -10.30 -2.14
C VAL A 133 9.76 -11.19 -1.14
N LEU A 134 9.75 -10.78 0.13
CA LEU A 134 10.17 -11.62 1.24
C LEU A 134 9.00 -11.82 2.20
N PRO A 135 8.79 -13.05 2.71
CA PRO A 135 7.98 -13.24 3.90
C PRO A 135 8.60 -12.48 5.07
N ASP A 136 7.76 -11.78 5.81
CA ASP A 136 8.08 -11.04 7.02
C ASP A 136 8.84 -11.89 8.06
N SER A 137 8.45 -13.15 8.27
CA SER A 137 9.03 -14.05 9.27
C SER A 137 10.51 -14.37 9.00
N TYR A 138 10.97 -14.17 7.76
CA TYR A 138 12.38 -14.27 7.39
C TYR A 138 13.15 -12.96 7.63
N LEU A 139 12.46 -11.82 7.66
CA LEU A 139 13.09 -10.52 7.89
C LEU A 139 13.55 -10.41 9.35
N TYR A 140 12.74 -10.83 10.32
CA TYR A 140 13.11 -10.74 11.75
C TYR A 140 14.15 -11.79 12.20
N LYS A 141 14.38 -12.85 11.42
CA LYS A 141 15.42 -13.86 11.68
C LYS A 141 16.82 -13.43 11.22
N ARG A 142 16.94 -12.29 10.54
CA ARG A 142 18.22 -11.68 10.16
C ARG A 142 18.56 -10.58 11.16
N GLU A 143 19.86 -10.37 11.40
CA GLU A 143 20.38 -9.21 12.15
C GLU A 143 20.04 -7.90 11.41
N PHE A 144 18.80 -7.44 11.51
CA PHE A 144 18.40 -6.13 11.03
C PHE A 144 18.59 -5.09 12.11
N THR A 145 19.02 -3.89 11.70
CA THR A 145 19.01 -2.72 12.57
C THR A 145 17.57 -2.26 12.82
N ASP A 146 17.32 -1.62 13.96
CA ASP A 146 16.01 -1.06 14.33
C ASP A 146 15.40 -0.22 13.20
N LYS A 147 16.23 0.57 12.54
CA LYS A 147 15.83 1.42 11.40
C LYS A 147 15.19 0.64 10.26
N ASN A 148 15.65 -0.58 9.98
CA ASN A 148 15.10 -1.38 8.89
C ASN A 148 13.82 -2.12 9.32
N ARG A 149 13.71 -2.48 10.59
CA ARG A 149 12.47 -3.02 11.18
C ARG A 149 11.35 -1.98 11.11
N LEU A 150 11.60 -0.73 11.52
CA LEU A 150 10.62 0.35 11.44
C LEU A 150 10.12 0.56 9.99
N LYS A 151 10.98 0.45 8.98
CA LYS A 151 10.55 0.57 7.57
C LYS A 151 9.60 -0.54 7.11
N ILE A 152 9.70 -1.74 7.70
CA ILE A 152 8.77 -2.85 7.42
C ILE A 152 7.42 -2.53 8.08
N LEU A 153 7.45 -2.06 9.33
CA LEU A 153 6.26 -1.62 10.04
C LEU A 153 5.57 -0.46 9.32
N ASP A 154 6.31 0.54 8.84
CA ASP A 154 5.77 1.64 8.02
C ASP A 154 5.03 1.12 6.79
N ALA A 155 5.59 0.11 6.11
CA ALA A 155 4.97 -0.49 4.94
C ALA A 155 3.67 -1.24 5.31
N ALA A 156 3.65 -1.92 6.46
CA ALA A 156 2.46 -2.59 6.98
C ALA A 156 1.37 -1.57 7.38
N VAL A 157 1.72 -0.53 8.15
CA VAL A 157 0.81 0.56 8.56
C VAL A 157 0.18 1.22 7.35
N LYS A 158 0.96 1.52 6.30
CA LYS A 158 0.42 2.07 5.05
C LYS A 158 -0.63 1.17 4.41
N LEU A 159 -0.48 -0.15 4.50
CA LEU A 159 -1.50 -1.08 4.01
C LEU A 159 -2.77 -1.05 4.88
N PHE A 160 -2.65 -1.02 6.21
CA PHE A 160 -3.80 -0.83 7.11
C PHE A 160 -4.59 0.43 6.75
N VAL A 161 -3.89 1.56 6.61
CA VAL A 161 -4.50 2.84 6.24
C VAL A 161 -5.22 2.73 4.88
N GLN A 162 -4.60 2.10 3.88
CA GLN A 162 -5.21 1.90 2.57
C GLN A 162 -6.47 1.01 2.62
N LEU A 163 -6.46 -0.05 3.43
CA LEU A 163 -7.63 -0.91 3.62
C LEU A 163 -8.76 -0.15 4.32
N HIS A 164 -8.47 0.43 5.48
CA HIS A 164 -9.47 1.09 6.32
C HIS A 164 -10.03 2.36 5.70
N SER A 165 -9.23 3.12 4.94
CA SER A 165 -9.68 4.30 4.18
C SER A 165 -10.62 3.95 3.02
N LYS A 166 -10.62 2.69 2.55
CA LYS A 166 -11.56 2.16 1.55
C LYS A 166 -12.66 1.31 2.15
N GLY A 167 -12.82 1.33 3.48
CA GLY A 167 -13.89 0.64 4.18
C GLY A 167 -13.71 -0.89 4.25
N ILE A 168 -12.48 -1.39 4.16
CA ILE A 168 -12.18 -2.84 4.12
C ILE A 168 -11.72 -3.30 5.50
N TYR A 169 -12.34 -4.35 6.02
CA TYR A 169 -11.91 -5.02 7.24
C TYR A 169 -10.98 -6.18 6.87
N TRP A 170 -9.80 -6.26 7.50
CA TRP A 170 -8.80 -7.27 7.19
C TRP A 170 -9.17 -8.63 7.78
N GLY A 171 -9.55 -8.69 9.05
CA GLY A 171 -9.89 -9.95 9.71
C GLY A 171 -8.70 -10.60 10.38
N ASP A 172 -7.80 -11.18 9.60
CA ASP A 172 -6.60 -11.89 10.09
C ASP A 172 -5.33 -11.07 9.83
N ALA A 173 -5.30 -9.87 10.39
CA ALA A 173 -4.21 -8.93 10.21
C ALA A 173 -2.96 -9.42 10.95
N SER A 174 -1.94 -9.84 10.20
CA SER A 174 -0.68 -10.33 10.77
C SER A 174 0.47 -10.09 9.80
N LEU A 175 1.70 -10.04 10.32
CA LEU A 175 2.87 -9.95 9.45
C LEU A 175 2.97 -11.20 8.55
N ALA A 176 2.59 -12.38 9.05
CA ALA A 176 2.59 -13.64 8.28
C ALA A 176 1.72 -13.60 7.01
N ASN A 177 0.68 -12.76 7.00
CA ASN A 177 -0.22 -12.56 5.87
C ASN A 177 0.23 -11.41 4.95
N LEU A 178 1.45 -10.91 5.14
CA LEU A 178 2.10 -9.88 4.33
C LEU A 178 3.31 -10.38 3.55
N LEU A 179 3.50 -9.80 2.38
CA LEU A 179 4.72 -9.92 1.59
C LEU A 179 5.34 -8.54 1.43
N ILE A 180 6.62 -8.40 1.77
CA ILE A 180 7.34 -7.14 1.60
C ILE A 180 8.00 -7.11 0.22
N HIS A 181 7.48 -6.26 -0.65
CA HIS A 181 8.04 -6.01 -1.98
C HIS A 181 9.11 -4.92 -1.94
N PHE A 182 10.26 -5.22 -2.54
CA PHE A 182 11.37 -4.28 -2.69
C PHE A 182 11.30 -3.62 -4.07
N GLY A 183 10.59 -2.49 -4.14
CA GLY A 183 10.45 -1.69 -5.35
C GLY A 183 11.61 -0.70 -5.51
N LYS A 184 11.82 -0.22 -6.73
CA LYS A 184 12.59 1.01 -6.97
C LYS A 184 11.65 2.08 -7.48
N GLU A 185 11.57 3.20 -6.79
CA GLU A 185 10.82 4.37 -7.23
C GLU A 185 11.79 5.49 -7.55
N VAL A 186 11.51 6.22 -8.63
CA VAL A 186 12.22 7.46 -8.93
C VAL A 186 11.53 8.54 -8.11
N VAL A 187 12.17 8.94 -7.03
CA VAL A 187 11.71 10.09 -6.25
C VAL A 187 12.38 11.32 -6.87
N PRO A 188 11.64 12.40 -7.17
CA PRO A 188 12.23 13.62 -7.71
C PRO A 188 13.45 14.06 -6.89
N ASN A 189 14.59 14.30 -7.56
CA ASN A 189 15.89 14.74 -6.99
C ASN A 189 16.60 13.74 -6.05
N LEU A 190 15.86 12.80 -5.48
CA LEU A 190 16.36 11.71 -4.65
C LEU A 190 16.85 10.51 -5.47
N GLY A 191 16.57 10.51 -6.78
CA GLY A 191 16.93 9.45 -7.71
C GLY A 191 16.15 8.16 -7.48
N LYS A 192 16.68 7.04 -7.97
CA LYS A 192 16.09 5.72 -7.75
C LYS A 192 16.31 5.29 -6.31
N ARG A 193 15.25 5.25 -5.50
CA ARG A 193 15.27 4.78 -4.12
C ARG A 193 14.57 3.43 -4.01
N THR A 194 15.09 2.58 -3.13
CA THR A 194 14.38 1.35 -2.76
C THR A 194 13.23 1.72 -1.83
N VAL A 195 12.01 1.36 -2.20
CA VAL A 195 10.80 1.57 -1.41
C VAL A 195 10.25 0.21 -1.02
N LEU A 196 9.93 0.05 0.26
CA LEU A 196 9.25 -1.14 0.75
C LEU A 196 7.75 -0.93 0.64
N LYS A 197 7.06 -1.92 0.06
CA LYS A 197 5.60 -1.96 0.02
C LYS A 197 5.12 -3.28 0.58
N ALA A 198 4.20 -3.23 1.53
CA ALA A 198 3.50 -4.42 1.99
C ALA A 198 2.44 -4.80 0.95
N ILE A 199 2.34 -6.09 0.67
CA ILE A 199 1.36 -6.68 -0.23
C ILE A 199 0.56 -7.69 0.60
N LEU A 200 -0.77 -7.57 0.58
CA LEU A 200 -1.66 -8.54 1.22
C LEU A 200 -1.58 -9.89 0.48
N ALA A 201 -1.19 -10.94 1.21
CA ALA A 201 -0.92 -12.28 0.67
C ALA A 201 -1.89 -13.37 1.14
N ASP A 202 -2.78 -13.00 2.06
CA ASP A 202 -3.94 -13.80 2.45
C ASP A 202 -5.19 -12.92 2.50
N ALA A 203 -6.14 -13.20 1.60
CA ALA A 203 -7.38 -12.46 1.47
C ALA A 203 -8.61 -13.27 1.94
N GLU A 204 -8.42 -14.40 2.63
CA GLU A 204 -9.51 -15.29 3.04
C GLU A 204 -10.49 -14.60 4.00
N THR A 205 -9.96 -13.84 4.95
CA THR A 205 -10.70 -13.22 6.05
C THR A 205 -11.14 -11.79 5.76
N ILE A 206 -10.74 -11.23 4.62
CA ILE A 206 -11.13 -9.90 4.17
C ILE A 206 -12.65 -9.82 4.01
N GLU A 207 -13.23 -8.77 4.58
CA GLU A 207 -14.64 -8.42 4.45
C GLU A 207 -14.81 -6.98 3.97
N PHE A 208 -15.91 -6.73 3.27
CA PHE A 208 -16.27 -5.42 2.69
C PHE A 208 -17.55 -4.91 3.36
N PRO A 209 -17.49 -4.43 4.61
CA PRO A 209 -18.65 -3.84 5.27
C PRO A 209 -19.14 -2.59 4.53
N ILE A 210 -20.41 -2.22 4.74
CA ILE A 210 -20.98 -0.98 4.18
C ILE A 210 -20.19 0.25 4.66
N GLN A 211 -19.80 0.24 5.94
CA GLN A 211 -18.92 1.21 6.55
C GLN A 211 -18.06 0.48 7.59
N ILE A 212 -16.75 0.68 7.55
CA ILE A 212 -15.88 0.18 8.60
C ILE A 212 -16.05 1.04 9.85
N SER A 213 -16.32 0.40 10.99
CA SER A 213 -16.38 1.09 12.29
C SER A 213 -15.01 1.18 12.93
N ASP A 214 -14.83 2.12 13.85
CA ASP A 214 -13.59 2.22 14.64
C ASP A 214 -13.33 0.94 15.46
N SER A 215 -14.38 0.23 15.88
CA SER A 215 -14.24 -1.06 16.54
C SER A 215 -13.63 -2.12 15.63
N LEU A 216 -13.98 -2.16 14.34
CA LEU A 216 -13.38 -3.11 13.39
C LEU A 216 -11.93 -2.74 13.08
N ARG A 217 -11.64 -1.45 12.90
CA ARG A 217 -10.26 -0.96 12.73
C ARG A 217 -9.38 -1.33 13.93
N LYS A 218 -9.91 -1.14 15.13
CA LYS A 218 -9.22 -1.49 16.38
C LYS A 218 -8.98 -2.99 16.49
N MET A 219 -9.96 -3.82 16.12
CA MET A 219 -9.83 -5.28 16.14
C MET A 219 -8.73 -5.78 15.19
N ASP A 220 -8.61 -5.16 14.00
CA ASP A 220 -7.50 -5.45 13.07
C ASP A 220 -6.12 -5.10 13.68
N LEU A 221 -6.01 -3.96 14.37
CA LEU A 221 -4.76 -3.58 15.06
C LEU A 221 -4.48 -4.49 16.27
N GLU A 222 -5.49 -4.87 17.03
CA GLU A 222 -5.37 -5.80 18.17
C GLU A 222 -4.87 -7.17 17.72
N HIS A 223 -5.46 -7.77 16.67
CA HIS A 223 -4.97 -9.03 16.10
C HIS A 223 -3.51 -8.93 15.63
N PHE A 224 -3.14 -7.79 15.03
CA PHE A 224 -1.77 -7.56 14.61
C PHE A 224 -0.79 -7.47 15.78
N PHE A 225 -1.19 -6.82 16.87
CA PHE A 225 -0.39 -6.72 18.10
C PHE A 225 -0.27 -8.06 18.83
N GLU A 226 -1.35 -8.85 18.89
CA GLU A 226 -1.31 -10.22 19.43
C GLU A 226 -0.34 -11.10 18.64
N TYR A 227 -0.33 -10.97 17.31
CA TYR A 227 0.64 -11.66 16.47
C TYR A 227 2.08 -11.22 16.78
N ILE A 228 2.34 -9.91 16.91
CA ILE A 228 3.66 -9.38 17.24
C ILE A 228 4.13 -9.92 18.60
N ASP A 229 3.26 -9.96 19.60
CA ASP A 229 3.58 -10.51 20.93
C ASP A 229 3.97 -11.98 20.86
N TRP A 230 3.12 -12.79 20.24
CA TRP A 230 3.37 -14.21 20.05
C TRP A 230 4.68 -14.45 19.28
N PHE A 231 4.91 -13.69 18.22
CA PHE A 231 6.10 -13.82 17.40
C PHE A 231 7.38 -13.41 18.15
N ALA A 232 7.32 -12.36 18.97
CA ALA A 232 8.43 -11.96 19.82
C ALA A 232 8.76 -13.03 20.87
N GLU A 233 7.75 -13.68 21.45
CA GLU A 233 7.95 -14.81 22.38
C GLU A 233 8.63 -16.01 21.69
N ASP A 234 8.21 -16.37 20.48
CA ASP A 234 8.84 -17.45 19.69
C ASP A 234 10.33 -17.18 19.42
N LEU A 235 10.65 -15.94 19.06
CA LEU A 235 12.04 -15.51 18.84
C LEU A 235 12.88 -15.52 20.13
N ARG A 236 12.29 -15.17 21.29
CA ARG A 236 12.94 -15.29 22.61
C ARG A 236 13.21 -16.74 22.97
N ALA A 237 12.23 -17.61 22.79
CA ALA A 237 12.38 -19.04 23.02
C ALA A 237 13.47 -19.66 22.12
N SER A 238 13.62 -19.13 20.91
CA SER A 238 14.68 -19.49 19.96
C SER A 238 16.07 -18.90 20.29
N GLY A 239 16.17 -18.04 21.31
CA GLY A 239 17.42 -17.38 21.73
C GLY A 239 17.89 -16.23 20.83
N ILE A 240 17.03 -15.74 19.92
CA ILE A 240 17.35 -14.71 18.93
C ILE A 240 17.16 -13.29 19.49
N LEU A 241 16.15 -13.07 20.35
CA LEU A 241 15.88 -11.76 20.98
C LEU A 241 16.19 -11.76 22.47
N LYS A 242 17.07 -10.84 22.91
CA LYS A 242 17.53 -10.73 24.31
C LYS A 242 16.84 -9.65 25.15
N ASP A 243 15.98 -8.81 24.58
CA ASP A 243 15.35 -7.73 25.33
C ASP A 243 13.89 -7.47 24.93
N ILE A 244 13.03 -7.25 25.93
CA ILE A 244 11.56 -7.22 25.83
C ILE A 244 11.05 -5.78 25.72
N GLY A 245 11.89 -4.78 26.00
CA GLY A 245 11.53 -3.37 26.02
C GLY A 245 11.31 -2.70 24.65
N GLU A 246 11.47 -3.43 23.54
CA GLU A 246 11.30 -2.88 22.18
C GLU A 246 9.92 -3.15 21.57
N VAL A 247 9.28 -4.28 21.89
CA VAL A 247 8.00 -4.68 21.30
C VAL A 247 6.91 -3.65 21.61
N GLU A 248 6.84 -3.20 22.86
CA GLU A 248 5.82 -2.23 23.26
C GLU A 248 6.05 -0.86 22.58
N LYS A 249 7.31 -0.48 22.36
CA LYS A 249 7.64 0.73 21.59
C LYS A 249 7.24 0.59 20.12
N GLU A 250 7.40 -0.60 19.53
CA GLU A 250 6.94 -0.86 18.16
C GLU A 250 5.42 -0.76 18.04
N LYS A 251 4.66 -1.31 19.01
CA LYS A 251 3.19 -1.19 19.01
C LYS A 251 2.74 0.26 19.15
N SER A 252 3.32 1.02 20.07
CA SER A 252 3.06 2.45 20.21
C SER A 252 3.37 3.20 18.92
N TYR A 253 4.53 2.93 18.30
CA TYR A 253 4.92 3.50 17.01
C TYR A 253 3.93 3.17 15.89
N ILE A 254 3.48 1.92 15.79
CA ILE A 254 2.48 1.47 14.82
C ILE A 254 1.17 2.24 15.01
N LEU A 255 0.68 2.34 16.25
CA LEU A 255 -0.58 3.00 16.56
C LEU A 255 -0.51 4.50 16.24
N GLU A 256 0.52 5.19 16.72
CA GLU A 256 0.74 6.62 16.48
C GLU A 256 0.81 6.94 14.98
N ASN A 257 1.58 6.15 14.22
CA ASN A 257 1.68 6.33 12.77
C ASN A 257 0.37 5.99 12.04
N TYR A 258 -0.35 4.96 12.49
CA TYR A 258 -1.63 4.60 11.91
C TYR A 258 -2.66 5.73 12.10
N GLU A 259 -2.79 6.26 13.32
CA GLU A 259 -3.70 7.36 13.63
C GLU A 259 -3.35 8.61 12.83
N MET A 260 -2.07 8.99 12.81
CA MET A 260 -1.59 10.13 12.02
C MET A 260 -1.91 9.97 10.53
N LEU A 261 -1.64 8.80 9.94
CA LEU A 261 -1.86 8.57 8.52
C LEU A 261 -3.34 8.50 8.14
N ILE A 262 -4.22 8.01 9.03
CA ILE A 262 -5.67 8.09 8.83
C ILE A 262 -6.12 9.54 8.81
N GLU A 263 -5.66 10.36 9.76
CA GLU A 263 -6.01 11.79 9.80
C GLU A 263 -5.52 12.51 8.53
N ILE A 264 -4.31 12.21 8.06
CA ILE A 264 -3.78 12.74 6.79
C ILE A 264 -4.66 12.34 5.60
N GLU A 265 -5.05 11.06 5.49
CA GLU A 265 -5.87 10.55 4.40
C GLU A 265 -7.29 11.17 4.42
N GLU A 266 -7.85 11.40 5.60
CA GLU A 266 -9.14 12.09 5.76
C GLU A 266 -9.02 13.57 5.37
N ALA A 267 -7.97 14.25 5.81
CA ALA A 267 -7.67 15.63 5.43
C ALA A 267 -7.43 15.80 3.91
N GLU A 268 -6.75 14.84 3.28
CA GLU A 268 -6.56 14.79 1.83
C GLU A 268 -7.90 14.68 1.10
N LYS A 269 -8.76 13.74 1.50
CA LYS A 269 -10.10 13.56 0.90
C LYS A 269 -10.96 14.81 1.03
N ASP A 270 -10.94 15.46 2.18
CA ASP A 270 -11.71 16.68 2.39
C ASP A 270 -11.14 17.85 1.59
N PHE A 271 -9.81 17.96 1.49
CA PHE A 271 -9.15 18.91 0.60
C PHE A 271 -9.57 18.71 -0.86
N GLU A 272 -9.56 17.48 -1.37
CA GLU A 272 -9.98 17.16 -2.74
C GLU A 272 -11.46 17.52 -2.97
N LYS A 273 -12.36 17.24 -2.02
CA LYS A 273 -13.78 17.63 -2.13
C LYS A 273 -13.96 19.15 -2.21
N ILE A 274 -13.23 19.89 -1.38
CA ILE A 274 -13.31 21.34 -1.27
C ILE A 274 -12.74 22.01 -2.54
N THR A 275 -11.58 21.55 -3.00
CA THR A 275 -10.81 22.20 -4.07
C THR A 275 -11.07 21.63 -5.46
N ASN A 276 -11.57 20.40 -5.56
CA ASN A 276 -11.68 19.62 -6.79
C ASN A 276 -10.34 19.33 -7.48
N LEU A 277 -9.23 19.43 -6.75
CA LEU A 277 -7.90 19.05 -7.22
C LEU A 277 -7.65 17.56 -6.97
N ASN A 278 -6.90 16.92 -7.86
CA ASN A 278 -6.39 15.56 -7.64
C ASN A 278 -5.03 15.64 -6.94
N VAL A 279 -5.03 15.52 -5.61
CA VAL A 279 -3.85 15.73 -4.75
C VAL A 279 -2.72 14.80 -5.16
N LYS A 280 -3.02 13.49 -5.26
CA LYS A 280 -2.01 12.49 -5.59
C LYS A 280 -1.29 12.75 -6.92
N LYS A 281 -1.99 13.31 -7.91
CA LYS A 281 -1.44 13.60 -9.24
C LYS A 281 -0.65 14.91 -9.29
N VAL A 282 -1.09 15.95 -8.58
CA VAL A 282 -0.57 17.32 -8.76
C VAL A 282 0.34 17.78 -7.63
N ILE A 283 0.08 17.33 -6.40
CA ILE A 283 0.83 17.72 -5.20
C ILE A 283 1.71 16.57 -4.71
N GLY A 284 1.18 15.35 -4.65
CA GLY A 284 1.87 14.17 -4.12
C GLY A 284 1.21 13.66 -2.84
N ASP A 285 2.02 13.21 -1.88
CA ASP A 285 1.55 12.74 -0.57
C ASP A 285 1.67 13.85 0.47
N PHE A 286 0.63 14.05 1.29
CA PHE A 286 0.69 14.99 2.42
C PHE A 286 1.61 14.43 3.52
N LYS A 287 2.53 15.26 4.04
CA LYS A 287 3.53 14.84 5.03
C LYS A 287 3.07 14.86 6.47
N ASN A 288 2.04 15.64 6.77
CA ASN A 288 1.53 15.82 8.13
C ASN A 288 0.06 16.26 8.09
N VAL A 289 -0.59 16.21 9.26
CA VAL A 289 -2.02 16.49 9.42
C VAL A 289 -2.43 17.93 9.04
N ASN A 290 -1.49 18.89 9.11
CA ASN A 290 -1.76 20.30 8.81
C ASN A 290 -1.58 20.66 7.33
N TYR A 291 -0.99 19.76 6.54
CA TYR A 291 -0.61 20.02 5.15
C TYR A 291 -1.80 20.52 4.30
N ALA A 292 -2.96 19.87 4.47
CA ALA A 292 -4.20 20.24 3.80
C ALA A 292 -4.65 21.66 4.14
N GLU A 293 -4.69 21.99 5.43
CA GLU A 293 -5.18 23.29 5.91
C GLU A 293 -4.20 24.41 5.52
N ASP A 294 -2.90 24.16 5.51
CA ASP A 294 -1.92 25.14 5.08
C ASP A 294 -2.06 25.45 3.58
N LEU A 295 -2.28 24.45 2.73
CA LEU A 295 -2.62 24.68 1.34
C LEU A 295 -3.93 25.46 1.18
N LEU A 296 -4.97 25.14 1.96
CA LEU A 296 -6.23 25.88 1.92
C LEU A 296 -6.08 27.34 2.32
N LYS A 297 -5.24 27.66 3.32
CA LYS A 297 -4.94 29.06 3.66
C LYS A 297 -4.37 29.81 2.45
N HIS A 298 -3.46 29.20 1.70
CA HIS A 298 -2.86 29.83 0.52
C HIS A 298 -3.86 30.00 -0.62
N ILE A 299 -4.71 28.99 -0.85
CA ILE A 299 -5.78 29.08 -1.85
C ILE A 299 -6.77 30.17 -1.47
N ARG A 300 -7.15 30.30 -0.20
CA ARG A 300 -8.05 31.36 0.29
C ARG A 300 -7.43 32.75 0.16
N GLU A 301 -6.14 32.90 0.50
CA GLU A 301 -5.39 34.15 0.29
C GLU A 301 -5.37 34.52 -1.20
N HIS A 302 -5.09 33.57 -2.07
CA HIS A 302 -5.11 33.79 -3.52
C HIS A 302 -6.52 34.10 -4.06
N LYS A 303 -7.57 33.41 -3.59
CA LYS A 303 -8.98 33.74 -3.88
C LYS A 303 -9.28 35.20 -3.55
N TRP A 304 -8.83 35.67 -2.38
CA TRP A 304 -9.03 37.06 -1.97
C TRP A 304 -8.41 38.04 -2.98
N TYR A 305 -7.17 37.80 -3.42
CA TYR A 305 -6.53 38.63 -4.44
C TYR A 305 -7.25 38.60 -5.80
N LEU A 306 -7.73 37.44 -6.24
CA LEU A 306 -8.48 37.34 -7.49
C LEU A 306 -9.80 38.12 -7.42
N ASN A 307 -10.51 38.04 -6.29
CA ASN A 307 -11.75 38.77 -6.08
C ASN A 307 -11.57 40.30 -6.08
N GLN A 308 -10.39 40.83 -5.75
CA GLN A 308 -10.13 42.29 -5.86
C GLN A 308 -10.18 42.80 -7.31
N LYS A 309 -10.06 41.89 -8.29
CA LYS A 309 -10.00 42.21 -9.72
C LYS A 309 -11.19 41.69 -10.52
N SER A 310 -12.08 40.97 -9.86
CA SER A 310 -13.26 40.36 -10.47
C SER A 310 -14.50 41.14 -10.09
N GLU A 311 -15.43 41.27 -11.03
CA GLU A 311 -16.75 41.86 -10.76
C GLU A 311 -17.68 40.86 -10.05
N GLU A 312 -17.42 39.56 -10.20
CA GLU A 312 -18.16 38.46 -9.59
C GLU A 312 -17.31 37.69 -8.58
N GLU A 313 -17.96 37.08 -7.57
CA GLU A 313 -17.26 36.25 -6.60
C GLU A 313 -16.76 34.95 -7.25
N ILE A 314 -15.44 34.76 -7.23
CA ILE A 314 -14.78 33.54 -7.69
C ILE A 314 -14.97 32.44 -6.65
N SER A 315 -15.34 31.24 -7.08
CA SER A 315 -15.49 30.11 -6.17
C SER A 315 -14.12 29.63 -5.63
N LEU A 316 -14.13 28.91 -4.50
CA LEU A 316 -12.89 28.34 -3.96
C LEU A 316 -12.25 27.32 -4.92
N LYS A 317 -13.05 26.62 -5.71
CA LYS A 317 -12.59 25.63 -6.70
C LYS A 317 -11.87 26.30 -7.87
N GLU A 318 -12.43 27.38 -8.40
CA GLU A 318 -11.79 28.18 -9.46
C GLU A 318 -10.50 28.83 -8.95
N ALA A 319 -10.52 29.38 -7.73
CA ALA A 319 -9.32 29.92 -7.11
C ALA A 319 -8.25 28.83 -6.87
N ALA A 320 -8.64 27.61 -6.48
CA ALA A 320 -7.72 26.49 -6.31
C ALA A 320 -7.06 26.09 -7.64
N GLN A 321 -7.83 26.02 -8.72
CA GLN A 321 -7.31 25.71 -10.05
C GLN A 321 -6.35 26.81 -10.54
N ASP A 322 -6.74 28.08 -10.42
CA ASP A 322 -5.89 29.21 -10.81
C ASP A 322 -4.61 29.27 -9.95
N TRP A 323 -4.71 29.05 -8.63
CA TRP A 323 -3.55 28.96 -7.75
C TRP A 323 -2.61 27.83 -8.20
N LEU A 324 -3.16 26.66 -8.52
CA LEU A 324 -2.38 25.50 -8.93
C LEU A 324 -1.59 25.80 -10.21
N GLU A 325 -2.26 26.32 -11.23
CA GLU A 325 -1.69 26.57 -12.56
C GLU A 325 -0.76 27.79 -12.61
N ASN A 326 -1.12 28.86 -11.90
CA ASN A 326 -0.44 30.15 -12.03
C ASN A 326 0.50 30.48 -10.88
N ILE A 327 0.50 29.71 -9.78
CA ILE A 327 1.42 29.90 -8.65
C ILE A 327 2.16 28.61 -8.32
N PHE A 328 1.45 27.57 -7.89
CA PHE A 328 2.06 26.39 -7.26
C PHE A 328 2.95 25.61 -8.23
N LEU A 329 2.40 25.18 -9.37
CA LEU A 329 3.16 24.40 -10.36
C LEU A 329 4.35 25.20 -10.93
N PRO A 330 4.19 26.48 -11.36
CA PRO A 330 5.31 27.27 -11.84
C PRO A 330 6.44 27.43 -10.81
N ILE A 331 6.11 27.64 -9.53
CA ILE A 331 7.13 27.76 -8.48
C ILE A 331 7.81 26.41 -8.23
N CYS A 332 7.05 25.31 -8.19
CA CYS A 332 7.62 23.96 -8.07
C CYS A 332 8.56 23.63 -9.24
N ASP A 333 8.22 24.05 -10.46
CA ASP A 333 9.07 23.87 -11.63
C ASP A 333 10.34 24.70 -11.55
N ILE A 334 10.29 25.93 -11.03
CA ILE A 334 11.49 26.72 -10.74
C ILE A 334 12.38 25.99 -9.73
N PHE A 335 11.82 25.44 -8.64
CA PHE A 335 12.61 24.70 -7.64
C PHE A 335 13.33 23.49 -8.25
N ARG A 336 12.68 22.79 -9.18
CA ARG A 336 13.27 21.66 -9.91
C ARG A 336 14.34 22.13 -10.90
N ASN A 337 14.05 23.12 -11.72
CA ASN A 337 14.92 23.55 -12.82
C ASN A 337 16.16 24.32 -12.36
N GLU A 338 16.06 25.04 -11.24
CA GLU A 338 17.18 25.80 -10.68
C GLU A 338 17.97 25.00 -9.62
N ASN A 339 17.76 23.68 -9.53
CA ASN A 339 18.47 22.76 -8.63
C ASN A 339 18.38 23.13 -7.14
N LEU A 340 17.31 23.80 -6.70
CA LEU A 340 17.11 24.11 -5.28
C LEU A 340 17.01 22.82 -4.44
N LEU A 341 16.53 21.74 -5.06
CA LEU A 341 16.33 20.44 -4.43
C LEU A 341 17.63 19.69 -4.13
N GLU A 342 18.78 20.16 -4.65
CA GLU A 342 20.10 19.68 -4.21
C GLU A 342 20.46 20.16 -2.79
N ILE A 343 19.88 21.28 -2.35
CA ILE A 343 20.08 21.86 -1.01
C ILE A 343 19.14 21.21 0.02
N PHE A 344 18.01 20.67 -0.46
CA PHE A 344 16.99 19.99 0.32
C PHE A 344 16.78 18.57 -0.21
N PRO A 345 17.77 17.67 -0.02
CA PRO A 345 17.77 16.37 -0.69
C PRO A 345 16.65 15.45 -0.20
N HIS A 346 15.98 15.75 0.92
CA HIS A 346 14.89 14.94 1.46
C HIS A 346 13.49 15.46 1.11
N GLU A 347 13.41 16.59 0.42
CA GLU A 347 12.18 17.30 0.14
C GLU A 347 11.77 17.19 -1.33
N THR A 348 10.47 17.12 -1.58
CA THR A 348 9.95 17.36 -2.93
C THR A 348 9.77 18.87 -3.15
N ALA A 349 9.60 19.28 -4.40
CA ALA A 349 9.30 20.68 -4.70
C ALA A 349 7.99 21.17 -4.05
N ALA A 350 7.00 20.27 -3.94
CA ALA A 350 5.73 20.56 -3.27
C ALA A 350 5.93 20.76 -1.77
N ASP A 351 6.69 19.87 -1.12
CA ASP A 351 6.98 19.99 0.31
C ASP A 351 7.73 21.27 0.61
N LEU A 352 8.77 21.57 -0.17
CA LEU A 352 9.55 22.79 0.00
C LEU A 352 8.69 24.05 -0.18
N TYR A 353 7.74 24.05 -1.11
CA TYR A 353 6.77 25.15 -1.25
C TYR A 353 5.94 25.32 0.02
N VAL A 354 5.38 24.23 0.56
CA VAL A 354 4.55 24.27 1.77
C VAL A 354 5.35 24.72 2.98
N GLU A 355 6.57 24.20 3.18
CA GLU A 355 7.46 24.58 4.27
C GLU A 355 7.86 26.07 4.20
N ILE A 356 8.19 26.58 3.01
CA ILE A 356 8.49 28.01 2.82
C ILE A 356 7.27 28.87 3.16
N MET A 357 6.07 28.43 2.80
CA MET A 357 4.86 29.17 3.13
C MET A 357 4.51 29.13 4.62
N GLN A 358 4.69 28.00 5.29
CA GLN A 358 4.59 27.93 6.76
C GLN A 358 5.60 28.88 7.41
N HIS A 359 6.84 28.90 6.92
CA HIS A 359 7.87 29.84 7.37
C HIS A 359 7.49 31.30 7.09
N LYS A 360 6.84 31.61 5.95
CA LYS A 360 6.26 32.94 5.65
C LYS A 360 5.27 33.34 6.72
N TYR A 361 4.36 32.44 7.11
CA TYR A 361 3.36 32.70 8.14
C TYR A 361 4.02 33.08 9.47
N PHE A 362 4.93 32.25 9.99
CA PHE A 362 5.61 32.51 11.26
C PHE A 362 6.43 33.80 11.25
N LEU A 363 7.15 34.09 10.16
CA LEU A 363 7.90 35.33 10.04
C LEU A 363 7.00 36.57 9.94
N SER A 364 5.85 36.45 9.28
CA SER A 364 4.90 37.55 9.13
C SER A 364 4.21 37.88 10.46
N GLU A 365 3.87 36.85 11.24
CA GLU A 365 3.33 37.00 12.60
C GLU A 365 4.33 37.73 13.50
N LYS A 366 5.59 37.28 13.51
CA LYS A 366 6.66 37.92 14.30
C LYS A 366 6.96 39.36 13.88
N ALA A 367 6.79 39.67 12.60
CA ALA A 367 7.04 41.01 12.06
C ALA A 367 5.81 41.93 12.11
N GLU A 368 4.65 41.42 12.56
CA GLU A 368 3.33 42.08 12.52
C GLU A 368 2.98 42.63 11.13
N LYS A 369 3.53 42.03 10.07
CA LYS A 369 3.29 42.41 8.67
C LYS A 369 3.64 41.27 7.73
N ASP A 370 2.98 41.19 6.57
CA ASP A 370 3.34 40.20 5.55
C ASP A 370 4.76 40.48 5.02
N ILE A 371 5.65 39.50 5.21
CA ILE A 371 7.03 39.58 4.73
C ILE A 371 7.17 39.20 3.25
N GLY A 372 6.16 38.55 2.67
CA GLY A 372 6.14 38.06 1.29
C GLY A 372 6.97 36.79 1.07
N PHE A 373 6.57 36.01 0.05
CA PHE A 373 7.15 34.69 -0.25
C PHE A 373 8.66 34.72 -0.52
N ILE A 374 9.15 35.70 -1.28
CA ILE A 374 10.58 35.80 -1.66
C ILE A 374 11.47 35.98 -0.42
N ASN A 375 11.05 36.79 0.54
CA ASN A 375 11.80 37.00 1.78
C ASN A 375 11.76 35.75 2.66
N ALA A 376 10.60 35.08 2.72
CA ALA A 376 10.46 33.82 3.43
C ALA A 376 11.36 32.73 2.84
N MET A 377 11.34 32.55 1.51
CA MET A 377 12.20 31.61 0.78
C MET A 377 13.68 31.86 1.08
N LYS A 378 14.15 33.11 0.98
CA LYS A 378 15.54 33.46 1.30
C LYS A 378 15.89 33.10 2.74
N SER A 379 15.01 33.44 3.70
CA SER A 379 15.23 33.08 5.10
C SER A 379 15.25 31.56 5.30
N TYR A 380 14.34 30.83 4.64
CA TYR A 380 14.24 29.38 4.76
C TYR A 380 15.50 28.69 4.22
N CYS A 381 15.91 29.06 3.01
CA CYS A 381 17.12 28.54 2.37
C CYS A 381 18.40 28.81 3.17
N ASN A 382 18.46 29.94 3.88
CA ASN A 382 19.62 30.28 4.71
C ASN A 382 19.64 29.55 6.06
N ASN A 383 18.47 29.19 6.61
CA ASN A 383 18.35 28.62 7.95
C ASN A 383 18.25 27.08 7.96
N PHE A 384 17.69 26.48 6.92
CA PHE A 384 17.32 25.06 6.89
C PHE A 384 17.96 24.26 5.77
N GLY A 385 18.69 24.89 4.84
CA GLY A 385 19.40 24.17 3.79
C GLY A 385 20.57 23.34 4.35
N GLU A 386 20.76 22.11 3.86
CA GLU A 386 21.91 21.28 4.27
C GLU A 386 23.25 21.86 3.80
N GLN A 387 23.21 22.70 2.77
CA GLN A 387 24.34 23.41 2.22
C GLN A 387 24.08 24.90 2.19
N GLN A 388 25.14 25.70 2.24
CA GLN A 388 25.01 27.15 2.17
C GLN A 388 24.47 27.56 0.79
N THR A 389 23.28 28.16 0.80
CA THR A 389 22.65 28.59 -0.44
C THR A 389 23.45 29.73 -1.09
N SER A 390 23.87 29.54 -2.33
CA SER A 390 24.64 30.55 -3.07
C SER A 390 23.83 31.84 -3.28
N PRO A 391 24.41 33.03 -3.03
CA PRO A 391 23.75 34.30 -3.34
C PRO A 391 23.32 34.43 -4.81
N LYS A 392 24.05 33.79 -5.72
CA LYS A 392 23.71 33.76 -7.16
C LYS A 392 22.41 32.97 -7.39
N LEU A 393 22.26 31.81 -6.75
CA LEU A 393 21.07 30.98 -6.84
C LEU A 393 19.86 31.72 -6.26
N LEU A 394 19.99 32.33 -5.07
CA LEU A 394 18.90 33.12 -4.47
C LEU A 394 18.45 34.27 -5.37
N LYS A 395 19.38 34.91 -6.09
CA LYS A 395 19.06 35.98 -7.05
C LYS A 395 18.29 35.44 -8.27
N ILE A 396 18.69 34.30 -8.82
CA ILE A 396 17.98 33.65 -9.93
C ILE A 396 16.56 33.28 -9.51
N LEU A 397 16.41 32.57 -8.39
CA LEU A 397 15.11 32.20 -7.82
C LEU A 397 14.23 33.42 -7.56
N THR A 398 14.78 34.47 -6.97
CA THR A 398 14.06 35.74 -6.72
C THR A 398 13.48 36.31 -7.99
N ASN A 399 14.30 36.44 -9.05
CA ASN A 399 13.85 37.02 -10.31
C ASN A 399 12.78 36.17 -10.99
N ALA A 400 12.97 34.84 -11.01
CA ALA A 400 12.04 33.91 -11.63
C ALA A 400 10.68 33.93 -10.90
N ILE A 401 10.68 33.85 -9.58
CA ILE A 401 9.46 33.86 -8.76
C ILE A 401 8.78 35.23 -8.79
N GLN A 402 9.55 36.32 -8.79
CA GLN A 402 8.98 37.66 -8.92
C GLN A 402 8.24 37.85 -10.24
N SER A 403 8.64 37.18 -11.32
CA SER A 403 7.91 37.20 -12.59
C SER A 403 6.56 36.48 -12.55
N ILE A 404 6.39 35.54 -11.61
CA ILE A 404 5.12 34.83 -11.37
C ILE A 404 4.22 35.68 -10.46
N LEU A 405 4.75 36.12 -9.32
CA LEU A 405 3.99 36.85 -8.32
C LEU A 405 3.68 38.29 -8.72
N GLY A 406 4.56 38.93 -9.51
CA GLY A 406 4.43 40.31 -9.99
C GLY A 406 3.60 40.48 -11.27
N LYS A 407 3.11 39.39 -11.88
CA LYS A 407 2.12 39.45 -12.98
C LYS A 407 0.69 39.76 -12.50
N LYS A 408 0.53 40.08 -11.22
CA LYS A 408 -0.74 40.44 -10.60
C LYS A 408 -0.71 41.91 -10.22
#